data_AF-A0A958LHE3-F1
#
_entry.id   AF-A0A958LHE3-F1
#
_cell.length_a   1.000
_cell.length_b   1.000
_cell.length_c   1.000
_cell.angle_alpha   90.00
_cell.angle_beta   90.00
_cell.angle_gamma   90.00
#
_symmetry.space_group_name_H-M   'P 1'
#
loop_
_entity.id
_entity.type
_entity.pdbx_description
1 polymer ?
#
loop_
_entity_poly.entity_id
_entity_poly.type
_entity_poly.pdbx_seq_one_letter_code
_entity_poly.pdbx_strand_id
1 'polypeptide(L)'
;MQKPEFDLLYVCLENHLHNFKEENETEEALIAKVLEDFAARILSKGHIPTQYLADLHQELEDELRDMLRKKIYGHWDIAHYRRQVITRRAL
;
A
#
# COMPACT_ATOMS: atom_id res chain seq x y z
N MET A 1 -20.13 17.17 7.27
CA MET A 1 -19.42 15.89 7.22
C MET A 1 -18.74 15.80 5.86
N GLN A 2 -17.46 16.19 5.77
CA GLN A 2 -16.69 16.00 4.53
C GLN A 2 -16.57 14.48 4.33
N LYS A 3 -16.98 13.99 3.15
CA LYS A 3 -16.68 12.62 2.72
C LYS A 3 -15.16 12.42 2.86
N PRO A 4 -14.66 11.28 3.35
CA PRO A 4 -13.24 11.01 3.27
C PRO A 4 -12.91 11.02 1.77
N GLU A 5 -12.18 12.04 1.35
CA GLU A 5 -11.39 12.00 0.13
C GLU A 5 -10.66 10.66 0.20
N PHE A 6 -10.88 9.77 -0.78
CA PHE A 6 -10.33 8.42 -0.77
C PHE A 6 -8.86 8.48 -0.34
N ASP A 7 -8.55 7.84 0.79
CA ASP A 7 -7.19 7.77 1.32
C ASP A 7 -6.29 7.22 0.22
N LEU A 8 -5.46 8.10 -0.34
CA LEU A 8 -4.67 7.81 -1.52
C LEU A 8 -3.64 6.72 -1.22
N LEU A 9 -3.10 6.71 0.00
CA LEU A 9 -2.15 5.70 0.46
C LEU A 9 -2.84 4.33 0.53
N TYR A 10 -4.05 4.28 1.08
CA TYR A 10 -4.88 3.08 1.09
C TYR A 10 -5.20 2.58 -0.32
N VAL A 11 -5.56 3.48 -1.24
CA VAL A 11 -5.84 3.12 -2.64
C VAL A 11 -4.61 2.54 -3.31
N CYS A 12 -3.44 3.13 -3.12
CA CYS A 12 -2.18 2.59 -3.64
C CYS A 12 -1.91 1.19 -3.07
N LEU A 13 -2.04 1.01 -1.74
CA LEU A 13 -1.87 -0.29 -1.10
C LEU A 13 -2.81 -1.35 -1.68
N GLU A 14 -4.12 -1.07 -1.77
CA GLU A 14 -5.10 -2.03 -2.29
C GLU A 14 -4.83 -2.40 -3.74
N ASN A 15 -4.41 -1.45 -4.56
CA ASN A 15 -4.08 -1.69 -5.96
C ASN A 15 -2.89 -2.64 -6.08
N HIS A 16 -1.81 -2.39 -5.35
CA HIS A 16 -0.62 -3.24 -5.37
C HIS A 16 -0.88 -4.60 -4.70
N LEU A 17 -1.66 -4.65 -3.63
CA LEU A 17 -1.98 -5.89 -2.94
C LEU A 17 -2.82 -6.85 -3.81
N HIS A 18 -3.68 -6.31 -4.67
CA HIS A 18 -4.51 -7.11 -5.59
C HIS A 18 -3.93 -7.31 -6.99
N ASN A 19 -2.86 -6.59 -7.36
CA ASN A 19 -2.20 -6.76 -8.66
C ASN A 19 -1.17 -7.88 -8.60
N PHE A 20 -1.60 -9.08 -8.98
CA PHE A 20 -0.92 -10.34 -8.72
C PHE A 20 0.20 -10.66 -9.71
N LYS A 21 1.23 -9.82 -9.78
CA LYS A 21 2.35 -10.02 -10.72
C LYS A 21 3.51 -10.81 -10.13
N GLU A 22 3.62 -10.89 -8.81
CA GLU A 22 4.76 -11.50 -8.12
C GLU A 22 4.28 -12.40 -6.97
N GLU A 23 4.60 -13.70 -7.05
CA GLU A 23 4.26 -14.70 -6.02
C GLU A 23 5.12 -14.60 -4.75
N ASN A 24 6.35 -14.10 -4.88
CA ASN A 24 7.35 -14.04 -3.79
C ASN A 24 7.70 -12.60 -3.38
N GLU A 25 6.75 -11.68 -3.54
CA GLU A 25 6.93 -10.28 -3.13
C GLU A 25 7.03 -10.20 -1.60
N THR A 26 8.08 -9.58 -1.09
CA THR A 26 8.24 -9.32 0.34
C THR A 26 7.42 -8.11 0.78
N GLU A 27 7.17 -7.98 2.08
CA GLU A 27 6.46 -6.81 2.63
C GLU A 27 7.19 -5.51 2.29
N GLU A 28 8.52 -5.49 2.41
CA GLU A 28 9.36 -4.34 2.10
C GLU A 28 9.28 -3.95 0.62
N ALA A 29 9.29 -4.94 -0.27
CA ALA A 29 9.18 -4.70 -1.70
C ALA A 29 7.80 -4.15 -2.09
N LEU A 30 6.73 -4.67 -1.47
CA LEU A 30 5.37 -4.16 -1.67
C LEU A 30 5.25 -2.71 -1.17
N ILE A 31 5.73 -2.44 0.04
CA ILE A 31 5.67 -1.11 0.66
C ILE A 31 6.44 -0.09 -0.17
N ALA A 32 7.65 -0.43 -0.62
CA ALA A 32 8.45 0.45 -1.49
C ALA A 32 7.71 0.82 -2.78
N LYS A 33 7.07 -0.15 -3.45
CA LYS A 33 6.26 0.10 -4.66
C LYS A 33 5.05 0.99 -4.38
N VAL A 34 4.38 0.79 -3.24
CA VAL A 34 3.23 1.61 -2.84
C VAL A 34 3.65 3.05 -2.54
N LEU A 35 4.78 3.24 -1.84
CA LEU A 35 5.35 4.56 -1.59
C LEU A 35 5.78 5.25 -2.88
N GLU A 36 6.35 4.53 -3.83
CA GLU A 36 6.71 5.06 -5.15
C GLU A 36 5.46 5.54 -5.93
N ASP A 37 4.39 4.73 -6.00
CA ASP A 37 3.13 5.14 -6.66
C ASP A 37 2.47 6.32 -5.93
N PHE A 38 2.48 6.32 -4.60
CA PHE A 38 1.97 7.43 -3.80
C PHE A 38 2.78 8.71 -4.05
N ALA A 39 4.10 8.64 -3.99
CA ALA A 39 5.02 9.75 -4.25
C ALA A 39 4.82 10.32 -5.65
N ALA A 40 4.71 9.48 -6.68
CA ALA A 40 4.44 9.92 -8.04
C ALA A 40 3.11 10.73 -8.14
N ARG A 41 2.07 10.28 -7.44
CA ARG A 41 0.75 10.93 -7.44
C ARG A 41 0.72 12.24 -6.66
N ILE A 42 1.37 12.31 -5.49
CA ILE A 42 1.43 13.56 -4.70
C ILE A 42 2.37 14.59 -5.34
N LEU A 43 3.49 14.16 -5.94
CA LEU A 43 4.40 15.04 -6.66
C LEU A 43 3.73 15.64 -7.91
N SER A 44 2.87 14.88 -8.59
CA SER A 44 2.06 15.40 -9.69
C SER A 44 1.11 16.54 -9.27
N LYS A 45 0.78 16.63 -7.98
CA LYS A 45 -0.05 17.69 -7.37
C LYS A 45 0.77 18.82 -6.74
N GLY A 46 2.11 18.73 -6.75
CA GLY A 46 3.04 19.83 -6.50
C GLY A 46 3.20 20.29 -5.05
N HIS A 47 3.28 19.41 -4.05
CA HIS A 47 3.07 19.83 -2.65
C HIS A 47 4.08 19.40 -1.57
N ILE A 48 5.31 18.96 -1.86
CA ILE A 48 6.25 18.60 -0.77
C ILE A 48 7.65 19.21 -0.96
N PRO A 49 8.09 20.11 -0.06
CA PRO A 49 9.49 20.53 0.01
C PRO A 49 10.41 19.34 0.29
N THR A 50 11.52 19.25 -0.45
CA THR A 50 12.44 18.10 -0.41
C THR A 50 12.97 17.75 0.98
N GLN A 51 13.11 18.76 1.84
CA GLN A 51 13.57 18.62 3.22
C GLN A 51 12.65 17.79 4.12
N TYR A 52 11.37 17.65 3.78
CA TYR A 52 10.40 16.85 4.55
C TYR A 52 10.19 15.45 3.95
N LEU A 53 10.82 15.13 2.81
CA LEU A 53 10.57 13.85 2.13
C LEU A 53 11.07 12.66 2.92
N ALA A 54 12.19 12.77 3.63
CA ALA A 54 12.76 11.67 4.40
C ALA A 54 11.90 11.33 5.62
N ASP A 55 11.50 12.35 6.39
CA ASP A 55 10.63 12.17 7.56
C ASP A 55 9.25 11.64 7.14
N LEU A 56 8.68 12.23 6.09
CA LEU A 56 7.40 11.77 5.53
C LEU A 56 7.49 10.33 5.02
N HIS A 57 8.60 9.94 4.39
CA HIS A 57 8.78 8.57 3.91
C HIS A 57 8.75 7.57 5.07
N GLN A 58 9.44 7.87 6.18
CA GLN A 58 9.44 6.99 7.35
C GLN A 58 8.06 6.87 7.98
N GLU A 59 7.34 7.98 8.14
CA GLU A 59 5.98 7.98 8.68
C GLU A 59 5.01 7.16 7.81
N LEU A 60 5.06 7.36 6.48
CA LEU A 60 4.23 6.62 5.54
C LEU A 60 4.58 5.13 5.49
N GLU A 61 5.86 4.79 5.63
CA GLU A 61 6.31 3.40 5.71
C GLU A 61 5.72 2.70 6.94
N ASP A 62 5.78 3.34 8.11
CA ASP A 62 5.23 2.79 9.35
C ASP A 62 3.70 2.64 9.26
N GLU A 63 3.01 3.63 8.68
CA GLU A 63 1.57 3.56 8.45
C GLU A 63 1.20 2.42 7.48
N LEU A 64 1.93 2.26 6.38
CA LEU A 64 1.71 1.17 5.42
C LEU A 64 1.93 -0.21 6.04
N ARG A 65 2.96 -0.37 6.89
CA ARG A 65 3.19 -1.63 7.62
C ARG A 65 2.01 -1.98 8.49
N ASP A 66 1.47 -1.01 9.22
CA ASP A 66 0.30 -1.21 10.08
C ASP A 66 -0.97 -1.53 9.28
N MET A 67 -1.18 -0.84 8.16
CA MET A 67 -2.29 -1.11 7.25
C MET A 67 -2.19 -2.51 6.64
N LEU A 68 -1.00 -2.89 6.16
CA LEU A 68 -0.74 -4.19 5.56
C LEU A 68 -0.98 -5.30 6.59
N ARG A 69 -0.43 -5.19 7.80
CA ARG A 69 -0.63 -6.16 8.89
C ARG A 69 -2.11 -6.36 9.23
N LYS A 70 -2.86 -5.26 9.33
CA LYS A 70 -4.32 -5.33 9.56
C LYS A 70 -5.03 -6.02 8.40
N LYS A 71 -4.59 -5.78 7.16
CA LYS A 71 -5.19 -6.35 5.96
C LYS A 71 -4.93 -7.84 5.81
N ILE A 72 -3.71 -8.29 6.10
CA ILE A 72 -3.31 -9.71 6.03
C ILE A 72 -3.54 -10.44 7.36
N TYR A 73 -4.18 -9.83 8.34
CA TYR A 73 -4.44 -10.47 9.62
C TYR A 73 -5.17 -11.81 9.45
N GLY A 74 -4.65 -12.86 10.09
CA GLY A 74 -5.15 -14.23 9.92
C GLY A 74 -4.58 -14.96 8.70
N HIS A 75 -3.64 -14.35 7.97
CA HIS A 75 -2.89 -14.97 6.89
C HIS A 75 -1.40 -15.06 7.24
N TRP A 76 -0.74 -16.12 6.74
CA TRP A 76 0.68 -16.38 7.02
C TRP A 76 1.61 -15.37 6.36
N ASP A 77 1.27 -14.94 5.15
CA ASP A 77 2.03 -14.01 4.33
C ASP A 77 1.10 -13.34 3.31
N ILE A 78 1.66 -12.37 2.57
CA ILE A 78 0.96 -11.67 1.48
C ILE A 78 0.40 -12.69 0.48
N ALA A 79 1.20 -13.68 0.08
CA ALA A 79 0.81 -14.66 -0.95
C ALA A 79 -0.41 -15.51 -0.53
N HIS A 80 -0.49 -15.90 0.74
CA HIS A 80 -1.61 -16.62 1.33
C HIS A 80 -2.87 -15.77 1.38
N TYR A 81 -2.76 -14.51 1.80
CA TYR A 81 -3.86 -13.54 1.73
C TYR A 81 -4.39 -13.46 0.29
N ARG A 82 -3.48 -13.21 -0.64
CA ARG A 82 -3.70 -13.06 -2.07
C ARG A 82 -4.46 -14.25 -2.68
N ARG A 83 -4.02 -15.49 -2.41
CA ARG A 83 -4.69 -16.72 -2.88
C ARG A 83 -6.13 -16.81 -2.37
N GLN A 84 -6.38 -16.51 -1.09
CA GLN A 84 -7.73 -16.58 -0.53
C GLN A 84 -8.68 -15.52 -1.11
N VAL A 85 -8.18 -14.30 -1.35
CA VAL A 85 -8.98 -13.23 -1.96
C VAL A 85 -9.39 -13.59 -3.39
N ILE A 86 -8.49 -14.18 -4.19
CA ILE A 86 -8.83 -14.66 -5.53
C ILE A 86 -9.93 -15.71 -5.47
N THR A 87 -9.79 -16.72 -4.60
CA THR A 87 -10.78 -17.79 -4.46
C THR A 87 -12.16 -17.23 -4.11
N ARG A 88 -12.23 -16.18 -3.28
CA ARG A 88 -13.50 -15.52 -2.93
C ARG A 88 -14.11 -14.69 -4.07
N ARG A 89 -13.30 -14.18 -5.01
CA ARG A 89 -13.78 -13.39 -6.17
C ARG A 89 -14.23 -14.25 -7.35
N ALA A 90 -13.82 -15.52 -7.38
CA ALA A 90 -14.18 -16.47 -8.45
C ALA A 90 -15.49 -17.25 -8.18
N LEU A 91 -16.10 -17.05 -7.01
CA LEU A 91 -17.42 -17.55 -6.62
C LEU A 91 -18.47 -16.46 -6.78
#